data_AF-A0A4U6BTL4-F1
#
_entry.id   AF-A0A4U6BTL4-F1
#
_cell.length_a   1.000
_cell.length_b   1.000
_cell.length_c   1.000
_cell.angle_alpha   90.00
_cell.angle_beta   90.00
_cell.angle_gamma   90.00
#
_symmetry.space_group_name_H-M   'P 1'
#
loop_
_entity.id
_entity.type
_entity.pdbx_description
1 polymer ?
#
loop_
_entity_poly.entity_id
_entity_poly.type
_entity_poly.pdbx_seq_one_letter_code
_entity_poly.pdbx_strand_id
1 'polypeptide(L)'
;MNALRTFASTRQYEETVAGLSLLCSTSIEIIKPLMESPRDEGLLIACKGAGLSWQTVRAILACKFPPGEIPHKSMEKLEAEFGKLTRPNAERLLRFWQVRQAEAPSSLA
;
A
#
# COMPACT_ATOMS: atom_id res chain seq x y z
N MET A 1 1.96 -11.76 -15.58
CA MET A 1 2.39 -11.78 -14.16
C MET A 1 2.65 -10.35 -13.74
N ASN A 2 2.02 -9.85 -12.68
CA ASN A 2 2.20 -8.45 -12.23
C ASN A 2 3.56 -8.33 -11.52
N ALA A 3 4.50 -7.52 -12.05
CA ALA A 3 5.87 -7.41 -11.53
C ALA A 3 5.92 -7.04 -10.04
N LEU A 4 4.98 -6.21 -9.59
CA LEU A 4 4.84 -5.84 -8.18
C LEU A 4 4.62 -7.06 -7.28
N ARG A 5 3.82 -8.03 -7.72
CA ARG A 5 3.58 -9.26 -6.96
C ARG A 5 4.85 -10.08 -6.82
N THR A 6 5.68 -10.13 -7.86
CA THR A 6 6.97 -10.82 -7.83
C THR A 6 7.88 -10.18 -6.81
N PHE A 7 8.09 -8.85 -6.88
CA PHE A 7 8.90 -8.11 -5.90
C PHE A 7 8.45 -8.39 -4.46
N ALA A 8 7.15 -8.22 -4.18
CA ALA A 8 6.57 -8.44 -2.87
C ALA A 8 6.74 -9.90 -2.39
N SER A 9 6.53 -10.88 -3.27
CA SER A 9 6.66 -12.30 -2.93
C SER A 9 8.11 -12.71 -2.67
N THR A 10 9.07 -12.01 -3.29
CA THR A 10 10.52 -12.18 -3.04
C THR A 10 11.06 -11.28 -1.93
N ARG A 11 10.19 -10.59 -1.17
CA ARG A 11 10.56 -9.68 -0.07
C ARG A 11 11.47 -8.52 -0.51
N GLN A 12 11.37 -8.10 -1.76
CA GLN A 12 12.03 -6.91 -2.31
C GLN A 12 11.24 -5.66 -1.87
N TYR A 13 11.52 -5.18 -0.65
CA TYR A 13 10.72 -4.13 0.01
C TYR A 13 10.80 -2.80 -0.74
N GLU A 14 12.00 -2.37 -1.12
CA GLU A 14 12.21 -1.07 -1.78
C GLU A 14 11.52 -1.03 -3.16
N GLU A 15 11.65 -2.09 -3.95
CA GLU A 15 10.99 -2.26 -5.24
C GLU A 15 9.47 -2.38 -5.10
N THR A 16 9.00 -2.99 -4.01
CA THR A 16 7.56 -3.07 -3.69
C THR A 16 7.00 -1.69 -3.37
N VAL A 17 7.71 -0.91 -2.54
CA VAL A 17 7.34 0.48 -2.20
C VAL A 17 7.33 1.33 -3.47
N ALA A 18 8.41 1.33 -4.25
CA ALA A 18 8.53 2.10 -5.48
C ALA A 18 7.46 1.72 -6.51
N GLY A 19 7.24 0.42 -6.72
CA GLY A 19 6.22 -0.06 -7.66
C GLY A 19 4.80 0.33 -7.24
N LEU A 20 4.50 0.25 -5.94
CA LEU A 20 3.20 0.66 -5.42
C LEU A 20 3.00 2.18 -5.50
N SER A 21 4.04 2.98 -5.26
CA SER A 21 4.02 4.44 -5.47
C SER A 21 3.64 4.82 -6.89
N LEU A 22 4.28 4.18 -7.88
CA LEU A 22 3.99 4.41 -9.29
C LEU A 22 2.53 4.05 -9.64
N LEU A 23 2.04 2.90 -9.17
CA LEU A 23 0.68 2.43 -9.44
C LEU A 23 -0.40 3.28 -8.75
N CYS A 24 -0.11 3.80 -7.57
CA CYS A 24 -0.98 4.74 -6.86
C CYS A 24 -0.86 6.18 -7.38
N SER A 25 0.09 6.46 -8.29
CA SER A 25 0.47 7.81 -8.74
C SER A 25 0.78 8.75 -7.58
N THR A 26 1.44 8.25 -6.52
CA THR A 26 1.79 9.00 -5.31
C THR A 26 3.27 8.84 -4.97
N SER A 27 3.81 9.71 -4.14
CA SER A 27 5.21 9.69 -3.73
C SER A 27 5.55 8.48 -2.85
N ILE A 28 6.82 8.08 -2.84
CA ILE A 28 7.37 7.08 -1.91
C ILE A 28 7.14 7.52 -0.45
N GLU A 29 7.18 8.83 -0.19
CA GLU A 29 6.94 9.42 1.13
C GLU A 29 5.53 9.15 1.70
N ILE A 30 4.56 8.76 0.85
CA ILE A 30 3.25 8.28 1.32
C ILE A 30 3.23 6.77 1.48
N ILE A 31 3.76 6.03 0.50
CA ILE A 31 3.67 4.57 0.51
C ILE A 31 4.54 3.96 1.61
N LYS A 32 5.75 4.49 1.82
CA LYS A 32 6.69 3.95 2.81
C LYS A 32 6.10 3.97 4.24
N PRO A 33 5.53 5.09 4.74
CA PRO A 33 4.86 5.07 6.04
C PRO A 33 3.65 4.12 6.12
N LEU A 34 2.92 3.90 5.02
CA LEU A 34 1.81 2.94 5.00
C LEU A 34 2.30 1.49 5.10
N MET A 35 3.45 1.20 4.51
CA MET A 35 4.12 -0.09 4.62
C MET A 35 4.71 -0.30 6.02
N GLU A 36 5.22 0.73 6.68
CA GLU A 36 5.80 0.64 8.04
C GLU A 36 4.73 0.69 9.16
N SER A 37 3.58 1.30 8.89
CA SER A 37 2.52 1.48 9.88
C SER A 37 1.97 0.16 10.38
N PRO A 38 1.73 -0.03 11.68
CA PRO A 38 1.04 -1.23 12.18
C PRO A 38 -0.43 -1.30 11.75
N ARG A 39 -0.99 -0.21 11.19
CA ARG A 39 -2.37 -0.17 10.68
C ARG A 39 -2.40 -0.52 9.20
N ASP A 40 -3.09 -1.60 8.85
CA ASP A 40 -3.18 -2.07 7.47
C ASP A 40 -4.19 -1.29 6.60
N GLU A 41 -5.10 -0.54 7.21
CA GLU A 41 -6.21 0.14 6.52
C GLU A 41 -5.73 1.07 5.39
N GLY A 42 -4.72 1.91 5.67
CA GLY A 42 -4.19 2.83 4.67
C GLY A 42 -3.52 2.11 3.50
N LEU A 43 -2.82 1.00 3.78
CA LEU A 43 -2.20 0.16 2.75
C LEU A 43 -3.25 -0.56 1.89
N LEU A 44 -4.34 -1.06 2.50
CA LEU A 44 -5.46 -1.66 1.80
C LEU A 44 -6.15 -0.65 0.86
N ILE A 45 -6.34 0.58 1.32
CA ILE A 45 -6.90 1.68 0.51
C ILE A 45 -5.99 1.96 -0.69
N ALA A 46 -4.68 2.11 -0.47
CA ALA A 46 -3.73 2.35 -1.55
C ALA A 46 -3.77 1.23 -2.60
N CYS A 47 -3.71 -0.03 -2.15
CA CYS A 47 -3.79 -1.19 -3.04
C CYS A 47 -5.11 -1.25 -3.83
N LYS A 48 -6.23 -0.86 -3.19
CA LYS A 48 -7.54 -0.85 -3.84
C LYS A 48 -7.64 0.23 -4.92
N GLY A 49 -7.12 1.43 -4.63
CA GLY A 49 -7.07 2.54 -5.59
C GLY A 49 -6.17 2.23 -6.78
N ALA A 50 -5.05 1.52 -6.55
CA ALA A 50 -4.19 0.98 -7.59
C ALA A 50 -4.80 -0.18 -8.40
N GLY A 51 -6.01 -0.63 -8.07
CA GLY A 51 -6.71 -1.70 -8.79
C GLY A 51 -6.08 -3.09 -8.62
N LEU A 52 -5.35 -3.31 -7.53
CA LEU A 52 -4.67 -4.58 -7.28
C LEU A 52 -5.65 -5.70 -6.90
N SER A 53 -5.34 -6.93 -7.33
CA SER A 53 -6.05 -8.11 -6.87
C SER A 53 -5.64 -8.48 -5.44
N TRP A 54 -6.53 -9.13 -4.69
CA TRP A 54 -6.24 -9.58 -3.32
C TRP A 54 -4.95 -10.42 -3.23
N GLN A 55 -4.68 -11.29 -4.22
CA GLN A 55 -3.44 -12.06 -4.25
C GLN A 55 -2.18 -11.19 -4.24
N THR A 56 -2.21 -10.04 -4.92
CA THR A 56 -1.09 -9.08 -4.92
C THR A 56 -1.02 -8.36 -3.58
N VAL A 57 -2.17 -7.91 -3.05
CA VAL A 57 -2.25 -7.25 -1.74
C VAL A 57 -1.71 -8.14 -0.63
N ARG A 58 -2.08 -9.42 -0.63
CA ARG A 58 -1.58 -10.41 0.33
C ARG A 58 -0.06 -10.56 0.27
N ALA A 59 0.53 -10.54 -0.92
CA ALA A 59 1.99 -10.58 -1.07
C ALA A 59 2.65 -9.31 -0.50
N ILE A 60 2.06 -8.13 -0.74
CA ILE A 60 2.54 -6.85 -0.21
C ILE A 60 2.45 -6.83 1.32
N LEU A 61 1.31 -7.26 1.89
CA LEU A 61 1.11 -7.40 3.33
C LEU A 61 2.14 -8.35 3.94
N ALA A 62 2.45 -9.47 3.30
CA ALA A 62 3.48 -10.40 3.78
C ALA A 62 4.90 -9.82 3.67
N CYS A 63 5.17 -9.00 2.65
CA CYS A 63 6.46 -8.33 2.43
C CYS A 63 6.75 -7.27 3.51
N LYS A 64 5.70 -6.67 4.08
CA LYS A 64 5.81 -5.65 5.15
C LYS A 64 6.39 -6.20 6.45
N PHE A 65 6.14 -7.46 6.76
CA PHE A 65 6.61 -8.07 8.02
C PHE A 65 7.98 -8.71 7.84
N PRO A 66 8.89 -8.58 8.83
CA PRO A 66 10.10 -9.39 8.90
C PRO A 66 9.80 -10.90 8.78
N PRO A 67 10.75 -11.71 8.27
CA PRO A 67 10.60 -13.15 8.28
C PRO A 67 10.32 -13.68 9.70
N GLY A 68 9.21 -14.41 9.88
CA GLY A 68 8.83 -15.01 11.17
C GLY A 68 7.84 -14.17 11.99
N GLU A 69 7.53 -12.94 11.59
CA GLU A 69 6.52 -12.12 12.27
C GLU A 69 5.12 -12.35 11.69
N ILE A 70 4.11 -12.35 12.57
CA ILE A 70 2.72 -12.64 12.21
C ILE A 70 1.93 -11.31 12.19
N PRO A 71 1.12 -11.05 11.15
CA PRO A 71 0.26 -9.88 11.11
C PRO A 71 -0.67 -9.79 12.32
N HIS A 72 -0.88 -8.59 12.86
CA HIS A 72 -1.80 -8.37 13.99
C HIS A 72 -3.25 -8.76 13.67
N LYS A 73 -3.69 -8.54 12.42
CA LYS A 73 -4.98 -9.02 11.90
C LYS A 73 -4.74 -10.26 11.04
N SER A 74 -5.57 -11.28 11.21
CA SER A 74 -5.53 -12.44 10.30
C SER A 74 -5.78 -12.02 8.86
N MET A 75 -5.12 -12.71 7.91
CA MET A 75 -5.25 -12.42 6.48
C MET A 75 -6.71 -12.48 6.00
N GLU A 76 -7.53 -13.37 6.57
CA GLU A 76 -8.96 -13.48 6.26
C GLU A 76 -9.74 -12.21 6.64
N LYS A 77 -9.41 -11.58 7.78
CA LYS A 77 -10.04 -10.31 8.20
C LYS A 77 -9.65 -9.18 7.25
N LEU A 78 -8.38 -9.13 6.87
CA LEU A 78 -7.87 -8.14 5.91
C LEU A 78 -8.49 -8.32 4.52
N GLU A 79 -8.72 -9.56 4.09
CA GLU A 79 -9.43 -9.87 2.84
C GLU A 79 -10.87 -9.35 2.87
N ALA A 80 -11.58 -9.62 3.97
CA ALA A 80 -12.95 -9.14 4.15
C ALA A 80 -13.02 -7.61 4.18
N GLU A 81 -12.07 -6.93 4.82
CA GLU A 81 -11.98 -5.45 4.81
C GLU A 81 -11.67 -4.92 3.40
N PHE A 82 -10.71 -5.52 2.70
CA PHE A 82 -10.36 -5.15 1.33
C PHE A 82 -11.55 -5.35 0.35
N GLY A 83 -12.34 -6.39 0.57
CA GLY A 83 -13.56 -6.68 -0.20
C GLY A 83 -14.63 -5.60 -0.05
N LYS A 84 -14.76 -4.99 1.14
CA LYS A 84 -15.71 -3.91 1.41
C LYS A 84 -15.33 -2.58 0.77
N LEU A 85 -14.04 -2.37 0.48
CA LEU A 85 -13.58 -1.15 -0.18
C LEU A 85 -14.08 -1.10 -1.62
N THR A 86 -14.44 0.09 -2.09
CA THR A 86 -14.72 0.35 -3.50
C THR A 86 -13.55 1.13 -4.11
N ARG A 87 -13.23 0.81 -5.36
CA ARG A 87 -12.15 1.49 -6.08
C ARG A 87 -12.36 3.01 -6.18
N PRO A 88 -13.56 3.53 -6.52
CA PRO A 88 -13.79 4.97 -6.59
C PRO A 88 -13.56 5.70 -5.25
N ASN A 89 -13.93 5.09 -4.12
CA ASN A 89 -13.69 5.69 -2.81
C ASN A 89 -12.21 5.69 -2.46
N ALA A 90 -11.50 4.60 -2.77
CA ALA A 90 -10.06 4.51 -2.56
C ALA A 90 -9.29 5.54 -3.39
N GLU A 91 -9.65 5.70 -4.67
CA GLU A 91 -9.06 6.72 -5.55
C GLU A 91 -9.27 8.14 -5.03
N ARG A 92 -10.46 8.45 -4.49
CA ARG A 92 -10.73 9.76 -3.85
C ARG A 92 -9.84 10.01 -2.63
N LEU A 93 -9.65 8.99 -1.78
CA LEU A 93 -8.77 9.10 -0.61
C LEU A 93 -7.30 9.30 -1.04
N LEU A 94 -6.83 8.58 -2.07
CA LEU A 94 -5.49 8.77 -2.63
C LEU A 94 -5.30 10.19 -3.18
N ARG A 95 -6.29 10.71 -3.92
CA ARG A 95 -6.27 12.10 -4.41
C ARG A 95 -6.18 13.10 -3.27
N PHE A 96 -6.93 12.88 -2.19
CA PHE A 96 -6.85 13.74 -1.01
C PHE A 96 -5.45 13.72 -0.37
N TRP A 97 -4.79 12.55 -0.30
CA TRP A 97 -3.40 12.45 0.20
C TRP A 97 -2.39 13.14 -0.72
N GLN A 98 -2.61 13.12 -2.04
CA GLN A 98 -1.77 13.84 -3.01
C GLN A 98 -1.86 15.35 -2.83
N VAL A 99 -3.07 15.91 -2.65
CA VAL A 99 -3.27 17.35 -2.41
C VAL A 99 -2.55 17.80 -1.14
N ARG A 100 -2.69 17.06 -0.04
CA ARG A 100 -2.03 17.39 1.23
C ARG A 100 -0.50 17.40 1.17
N GLN A 101 0.11 16.64 0.26
CA GLN A 101 1.57 16.71 0.04
C GLN A 101 1.98 17.95 -0.75
N ALA A 102 1.19 18.35 -1.75
CA ALA A 102 1.45 19.56 -2.52
C ALA A 102 1.38 20.82 -1.63
N GLU A 103 0.63 20.76 -0.54
CA GLU A 103 0.52 21.83 0.47
C GLU A 103 1.56 21.73 1.60
N ALA A 104 2.35 20.64 1.68
CA ALA A 104 3.46 20.58 2.62
C ALA A 104 4.51 21.60 2.16
N PRO A 105 4.84 22.62 2.97
CA PRO A 105 5.77 23.65 2.54
C PRO A 105 7.13 22.99 2.30
N SER A 106 7.62 23.13 1.06
CA SER A 106 9.05 23.07 0.76
C SER A 106 9.75 24.11 1.62
N SER A 107 10.19 23.72 2.81
CA SER A 107 11.01 24.55 3.68
C SER A 107 12.21 23.73 4.11
N LEU A 108 13.38 24.37 3.97
CA LEU A 108 14.77 23.89 4.10
C LEU A 108 15.29 23.31 2.77
N ALA A 109 16.00 24.04 1.90
CA ALA A 109 17.16 24.93 2.11
C ALA A 109 18.32 24.21 2.82
#